data_AF-A0A369QQ00-F1
#
_entry.id   AF-A0A369QQ00-F1
#
_cell.length_a   1.000
_cell.length_b   1.000
_cell.length_c   1.000
_cell.angle_alpha   90.00
_cell.angle_beta   90.00
_cell.angle_gamma   90.00
#
_symmetry.space_group_name_H-M   'P 1'
#
loop_
_entity.id
_entity.type
_entity.pdbx_description
1 polymer ?
#
loop_
_entity_poly.entity_id
_entity_poly.type
_entity_poly.pdbx_seq_one_letter_code
_entity_poly.pdbx_strand_id
1 'polypeptide(L)'
;MSLQSLDRTQWSYAEALAHVETVTVARRTAEAAKAPPKPEPAYQHWNRPQDPTIAWKAEAENELLVALRDGDLIAQGRYTEDRPNGWGYGASSGFDLHSGYHTSIRPEQWREGQCHLGRLTARDWEFIDIRMPRFLVKAIWPDYVPEVRPAAGTEAVPYTTPYLDLMQAAIAKFGITAKDQGKKDCLVDWFLEQEIEGEPVSNKLADAMATLIRLPSAQRGGAKRVLGPDLRQTG
;
A
#
# COMPACT_ATOMS: atom_id res chain seq x y z
N MET A 1 -7.56 10.59 22.23
CA MET A 1 -7.07 10.58 20.83
C MET A 1 -6.41 11.92 20.55
N SER A 2 -5.08 11.97 20.45
CA SER A 2 -4.35 13.24 20.25
C SER A 2 -4.42 13.66 18.77
N LEU A 3 -4.82 14.90 18.49
CA LEU A 3 -4.81 15.51 17.14
C LEU A 3 -3.40 15.54 16.48
N GLN A 4 -2.35 15.17 17.23
CA GLN A 4 -0.98 15.06 16.75
C GLN A 4 -0.70 13.77 15.97
N SER A 5 -1.53 12.73 16.10
CA SER A 5 -1.34 11.45 15.39
C SER A 5 -2.13 11.34 14.08
N LEU A 6 -2.83 12.39 13.66
CA LEU A 6 -3.53 12.41 12.37
C LEU A 6 -2.52 12.58 11.23
N ASP A 7 -2.57 11.68 10.24
CA ASP A 7 -1.81 11.83 9.00
C ASP A 7 -2.33 13.07 8.25
N ARG A 8 -1.54 14.15 8.27
CA ARG A 8 -1.84 15.42 7.59
C ARG A 8 -1.27 15.48 6.19
N THR A 9 -0.69 14.39 5.69
CA THR A 9 -0.08 14.35 4.36
C THR A 9 -1.16 14.62 3.32
N GLN A 10 -0.95 15.66 2.52
CA GLN A 10 -1.79 16.01 1.39
C GLN A 10 -1.10 15.51 0.12
N TRP A 11 -1.87 14.87 -0.75
CA TRP A 11 -1.46 14.54 -2.10
C TRP A 11 -2.04 15.55 -3.06
N SER A 12 -1.25 15.95 -4.05
CA SER A 12 -1.77 16.60 -5.25
C SER A 12 -2.67 15.64 -6.03
N TYR A 13 -3.51 16.19 -6.91
CA TYR A 13 -4.31 15.38 -7.84
C TYR A 13 -3.47 14.36 -8.61
N ALA A 14 -2.28 14.76 -9.07
CA ALA A 14 -1.38 13.88 -9.81
C ALA A 14 -0.84 12.72 -8.96
N GLU A 15 -0.48 12.97 -7.70
CA GLU A 15 -0.04 11.93 -6.77
C GLU A 15 -1.16 10.95 -6.42
N ALA A 16 -2.37 11.48 -6.17
CA ALA A 16 -3.55 10.65 -5.92
C ALA A 16 -3.89 9.78 -7.14
N LEU A 17 -3.91 10.36 -8.34
CA LEU A 17 -4.16 9.64 -9.58
C LEU A 17 -3.09 8.55 -9.81
N ALA A 18 -1.81 8.88 -9.65
CA ALA A 18 -0.73 7.91 -9.82
C ALA A 18 -0.86 6.72 -8.86
N HIS A 19 -1.28 6.96 -7.61
CA HIS A 19 -1.56 5.89 -6.65
C HIS A 19 -2.73 5.01 -7.10
N VAL A 20 -3.86 5.61 -7.47
CA VAL A 20 -5.06 4.87 -7.93
C VAL A 20 -4.76 4.08 -9.20
N GLU A 21 -4.05 4.67 -10.17
CA GLU A 21 -3.57 3.97 -11.36
C GLU A 21 -2.72 2.76 -11.00
N THR A 22 -1.78 2.91 -10.06
CA THR A 22 -0.88 1.83 -9.65
C THR A 22 -1.66 0.67 -9.03
N VAL A 23 -2.61 0.97 -8.14
CA VAL A 23 -3.46 -0.05 -7.49
C VAL A 23 -4.36 -0.74 -8.51
N THR A 24 -5.02 0.01 -9.39
CA THR A 24 -5.94 -0.54 -10.40
C THR A 24 -5.19 -1.39 -11.40
N VAL A 25 -4.03 -0.94 -11.91
CA VAL A 25 -3.19 -1.75 -12.80
C VAL A 25 -2.76 -3.03 -12.10
N ALA A 26 -2.27 -2.97 -10.85
CA ALA A 26 -1.84 -4.17 -10.13
C ALA A 26 -2.99 -5.17 -9.92
N ARG A 27 -4.19 -4.70 -9.55
CA ARG A 27 -5.41 -5.52 -9.44
C ARG A 27 -5.75 -6.18 -10.77
N ARG A 28 -5.81 -5.38 -11.85
CA ARG A 28 -6.17 -5.85 -13.19
C ARG A 28 -5.14 -6.81 -13.77
N THR A 29 -3.84 -6.59 -13.53
CA THR A 29 -2.79 -7.53 -13.91
C THR A 29 -2.97 -8.87 -13.20
N ALA A 30 -3.28 -8.87 -11.92
CA ALA A 30 -3.54 -10.10 -11.18
C ALA A 30 -4.81 -10.81 -11.67
N GLU A 31 -5.89 -10.09 -11.96
CA GLU A 31 -7.10 -10.65 -12.57
C GLU A 31 -6.84 -11.25 -13.96
N ALA A 32 -6.08 -10.53 -14.80
CA ALA A 32 -5.71 -10.99 -16.13
C ALA A 32 -4.84 -12.26 -16.08
N ALA A 33 -3.92 -12.36 -15.10
CA ALA A 33 -3.14 -13.58 -14.88
C ALA A 33 -3.97 -14.77 -14.40
N LYS A 34 -5.15 -14.52 -13.82
CA LYS A 34 -6.12 -15.56 -13.41
C LYS A 34 -7.06 -15.99 -14.54
N ALA A 35 -7.23 -15.15 -15.55
CA ALA A 35 -8.14 -15.40 -16.64
C ALA A 35 -7.60 -16.50 -17.58
N PRO A 36 -8.48 -17.37 -18.14
CA PRO A 36 -8.07 -18.33 -19.15
C PRO A 36 -7.51 -17.59 -20.39
N PRO A 37 -6.55 -18.19 -21.10
CA PRO A 37 -5.98 -17.57 -22.31
C PRO A 37 -7.10 -17.29 -23.31
N LYS A 38 -7.20 -16.02 -23.74
CA LYS A 38 -8.16 -15.63 -24.78
C LYS A 38 -7.77 -16.33 -26.09
N PRO A 39 -8.71 -16.90 -26.84
CA PRO A 39 -8.42 -17.49 -28.14
C PRO A 39 -7.85 -16.41 -29.07
N GLU A 40 -6.79 -16.76 -29.80
CA GLU A 40 -6.19 -15.84 -30.77
C GLU A 40 -7.24 -15.48 -31.83
N PRO A 41 -7.46 -14.19 -32.12
CA PRO A 41 -8.42 -13.79 -33.14
C PRO A 41 -7.97 -14.31 -34.50
N ALA A 42 -8.90 -14.93 -35.25
CA ALA A 42 -8.66 -15.56 -36.55
C ALA A 42 -8.23 -14.60 -37.68
N TYR A 43 -8.11 -13.30 -37.40
CA TYR A 43 -7.82 -12.27 -38.39
C TYR A 43 -6.71 -11.35 -37.90
N GLN A 44 -5.77 -11.04 -38.79
CA GLN A 44 -4.76 -10.00 -38.58
C GLN A 44 -5.46 -8.64 -38.48
N HIS A 45 -5.46 -8.07 -37.28
CA HIS A 45 -5.91 -6.70 -37.07
C HIS A 45 -4.88 -5.73 -37.67
N TRP A 46 -5.34 -4.80 -38.50
CA TRP A 46 -4.50 -3.71 -39.04
C TRP A 46 -3.98 -2.78 -37.94
N ASN A 47 -4.65 -2.74 -36.78
CA ASN A 47 -4.27 -1.93 -35.62
C ASN A 47 -3.53 -2.77 -34.59
N ARG A 48 -2.30 -2.39 -34.24
CA ARG A 48 -1.51 -3.01 -33.17
C ARG A 48 -2.35 -3.16 -31.89
N PRO A 49 -2.28 -4.30 -31.17
CA PRO A 49 -2.99 -4.46 -29.91
C PRO A 49 -2.62 -3.33 -28.96
N GLN A 50 -3.63 -2.59 -28.48
CA GLN A 50 -3.42 -1.53 -27.52
C GLN A 50 -3.02 -2.15 -26.17
N ASP A 51 -2.01 -1.59 -25.53
CA ASP A 51 -1.61 -2.01 -24.19
C ASP A 51 -2.81 -1.90 -23.24
N PRO A 52 -3.27 -3.01 -22.62
CA PRO A 52 -4.43 -2.99 -21.75
C PRO A 52 -4.27 -2.06 -20.54
N THR A 53 -3.03 -1.74 -20.15
CA THR A 53 -2.75 -0.79 -19.07
C THR A 53 -3.29 0.61 -19.37
N ILE A 54 -3.39 1.02 -20.64
CA ILE A 54 -3.97 2.31 -21.02
C ILE A 54 -5.45 2.38 -20.63
N ALA A 55 -6.20 1.30 -20.91
CA ALA A 55 -7.60 1.22 -20.54
C ALA A 55 -7.80 1.17 -19.02
N TRP A 56 -6.93 0.44 -18.30
CA TRP A 56 -6.99 0.35 -16.83
C TRP A 56 -6.62 1.66 -16.13
N LYS A 57 -5.72 2.47 -16.71
CA LYS A 57 -5.43 3.81 -16.21
C LYS A 57 -6.59 4.78 -16.44
N ALA A 58 -7.23 4.72 -17.59
CA ALA A 58 -8.44 5.51 -17.85
C ALA A 58 -9.60 5.12 -16.92
N GLU A 59 -9.73 3.82 -16.60
CA GLU A 59 -10.65 3.33 -15.57
C GLU A 59 -10.32 3.92 -14.19
N ALA A 60 -9.05 3.89 -13.78
CA ALA A 60 -8.58 4.46 -12.51
C ALA A 60 -8.86 5.96 -12.39
N GLU A 61 -8.64 6.72 -13.47
CA GLU A 61 -8.97 8.15 -13.51
C GLU A 61 -10.47 8.38 -13.33
N ASN A 62 -11.30 7.59 -14.01
CA ASN A 62 -12.74 7.68 -13.88
C ASN A 62 -13.23 7.32 -12.47
N GLU A 63 -12.70 6.25 -11.87
CA GLU A 63 -13.01 5.88 -10.48
C GLU A 63 -12.67 7.03 -9.50
N LEU A 64 -11.50 7.67 -9.66
CA LEU A 64 -11.10 8.81 -8.84
C LEU A 64 -12.08 9.99 -8.99
N LEU A 65 -12.46 10.32 -10.22
CA LEU A 65 -13.41 11.41 -10.49
C LEU A 65 -14.81 11.11 -9.95
N VAL A 66 -15.26 9.86 -10.01
CA VAL A 66 -16.55 9.44 -9.44
C VAL A 66 -16.54 9.65 -7.92
N ALA A 67 -15.51 9.20 -7.20
CA ALA A 67 -15.43 9.39 -5.75
C ALA A 67 -15.44 10.87 -5.34
N LEU A 68 -14.81 11.76 -6.13
CA LEU A 68 -14.84 13.21 -5.91
C LEU A 68 -16.22 13.82 -6.18
N ARG A 69 -16.91 13.33 -7.22
CA ARG A 69 -18.26 13.78 -7.59
C ARG A 69 -19.34 13.30 -6.64
N ASP A 70 -19.16 12.15 -6.01
CA ASP A 70 -20.12 11.60 -5.05
C ASP A 70 -19.86 12.11 -3.63
N GLY A 71 -18.67 12.67 -3.37
CA GLY A 71 -18.29 13.23 -2.09
C GLY A 71 -17.65 12.21 -1.13
N ASP A 72 -17.35 11.00 -1.62
CA ASP A 72 -16.60 9.98 -0.88
C ASP A 72 -15.16 10.41 -0.64
N LEU A 73 -14.59 11.16 -1.58
CA LEU A 73 -13.27 11.78 -1.46
C LEU A 73 -13.39 13.30 -1.35
N ILE A 74 -12.79 13.86 -0.31
CA ILE A 74 -12.73 15.31 -0.11
C ILE A 74 -11.47 15.87 -0.75
N ALA A 75 -11.62 16.97 -1.48
CA ALA A 75 -10.52 17.72 -2.08
C ALA A 75 -10.63 19.21 -1.76
N GLN A 76 -9.48 19.87 -1.76
CA GLN A 76 -9.36 21.32 -1.66
C GLN A 76 -8.55 21.85 -2.84
N GLY A 77 -8.76 23.10 -3.22
CA GLY A 77 -7.99 23.75 -4.28
C GLY A 77 -7.92 25.25 -4.10
N ARG A 78 -7.04 25.90 -4.84
CA ARG A 78 -6.96 27.35 -4.90
C ARG A 78 -7.96 27.85 -5.93
N TYR A 79 -8.90 28.67 -5.48
CA TYR A 79 -10.07 29.09 -6.24
C TYR A 79 -9.90 30.46 -6.89
N THR A 80 -10.52 30.66 -8.05
CA THR A 80 -10.75 31.97 -8.66
C THR A 80 -12.05 31.99 -9.47
N GLU A 81 -12.67 33.16 -9.55
CA GLU A 81 -13.68 33.52 -10.56
C GLU A 81 -13.13 34.56 -11.54
N ASP A 82 -11.93 35.08 -11.27
CA ASP A 82 -11.33 36.16 -12.05
C ASP A 82 -10.86 35.63 -13.39
N ARG A 83 -11.49 36.18 -14.44
CA ARG A 83 -11.13 35.95 -15.83
C ARG A 83 -10.72 37.28 -16.46
N PRO A 84 -9.47 37.74 -16.25
CA PRO A 84 -9.07 39.12 -16.51
C PRO A 84 -9.27 39.55 -17.96
N ASN A 85 -9.18 38.60 -18.90
CA ASN A 85 -9.39 38.85 -20.32
C ASN A 85 -10.31 37.76 -20.90
N GLY A 86 -11.52 38.12 -21.34
CA GLY A 86 -12.46 37.22 -22.03
C GLY A 86 -11.96 36.64 -23.36
N TRP A 87 -10.67 36.81 -23.68
CA TRP A 87 -9.96 36.26 -24.81
C TRP A 87 -8.88 35.31 -24.29
N GLY A 88 -9.20 34.03 -24.19
CA GLY A 88 -8.21 33.00 -23.95
C GLY A 88 -7.27 32.90 -25.15
N TYR A 89 -6.07 33.48 -25.07
CA TYR A 89 -5.01 33.23 -26.04
C TYR A 89 -4.25 31.96 -25.61
N GLY A 90 -4.47 30.84 -26.31
CA GLY A 90 -3.69 29.60 -26.20
C GLY A 90 -4.26 28.50 -25.31
N ALA A 91 -3.45 27.49 -24.98
CA ALA A 91 -3.80 26.29 -24.21
C ALA A 91 -4.08 26.54 -22.71
N SER A 92 -4.39 27.78 -22.32
CA SER A 92 -4.66 28.17 -20.93
C SER A 92 -6.17 28.37 -20.73
N SER A 93 -6.66 28.06 -19.52
CA SER A 93 -8.08 28.18 -19.14
C SER A 93 -8.60 29.63 -19.13
N GLY A 94 -7.70 30.62 -19.13
CA GLY A 94 -8.01 32.05 -19.10
C GLY A 94 -8.34 32.61 -17.71
N PHE A 95 -8.35 31.75 -16.69
CA PHE A 95 -8.49 32.13 -15.29
C PHE A 95 -7.13 32.48 -14.68
N ASP A 96 -7.11 33.48 -13.81
CA ASP A 96 -5.91 33.95 -13.12
C ASP A 96 -6.26 34.40 -11.69
N LEU A 97 -5.28 34.91 -10.95
CA LEU A 97 -5.45 35.50 -9.62
C LEU A 97 -6.04 34.53 -8.57
N HIS A 98 -5.69 33.24 -8.65
CA HIS A 98 -6.15 32.23 -7.70
C HIS A 98 -5.78 32.58 -6.25
N SER A 99 -6.75 32.44 -5.36
CA SER A 99 -6.60 32.59 -3.90
C SER A 99 -5.31 31.93 -3.40
N GLY A 100 -4.57 32.60 -2.51
CA GLY A 100 -3.40 32.00 -1.85
C GLY A 100 -3.74 30.83 -0.92
N TYR A 101 -5.01 30.72 -0.50
CA TYR A 101 -5.50 29.67 0.39
C TYR A 101 -6.31 28.64 -0.36
N HIS A 102 -6.22 27.39 0.11
CA HIS A 102 -7.04 26.29 -0.39
C HIS A 102 -8.43 26.34 0.24
N THR A 103 -9.46 26.19 -0.58
CA THR A 103 -10.86 26.07 -0.17
C THR A 103 -11.39 24.70 -0.56
N SER A 104 -12.39 24.20 0.19
CA SER A 104 -13.02 22.91 -0.12
C SER A 104 -13.73 22.96 -1.46
N ILE A 105 -13.49 21.96 -2.30
CA ILE A 105 -14.21 21.77 -3.56
C ILE A 105 -15.44 20.91 -3.25
N ARG A 106 -16.63 21.39 -3.62
CA ARG A 106 -17.88 20.68 -3.36
C ARG A 106 -18.14 19.62 -4.43
N PRO A 107 -18.86 18.53 -4.11
CA PRO A 107 -19.27 17.52 -5.09
C PRO A 107 -19.99 18.12 -6.31
N GLU A 108 -20.82 19.16 -6.12
CA GLU A 108 -21.50 19.85 -7.21
C GLU A 108 -20.53 20.53 -8.18
N GLN A 109 -19.44 21.10 -7.67
CA GLN A 109 -18.40 21.71 -8.49
C GLN A 109 -17.64 20.63 -9.28
N TRP A 110 -17.40 19.45 -8.72
CA TRP A 110 -16.84 18.32 -9.45
C TRP A 110 -17.75 17.77 -10.55
N ARG A 111 -19.08 17.92 -10.40
CA ARG A 111 -20.07 17.52 -11.41
C ARG A 111 -20.21 18.56 -12.52
N GLU A 112 -20.13 19.84 -12.17
CA GLU A 112 -20.23 20.95 -13.12
C GLU A 112 -18.92 21.14 -13.92
N GLY A 113 -17.78 21.07 -13.25
CA GLY A 113 -16.47 21.36 -13.83
C GLY A 113 -15.86 20.21 -14.62
N GLN A 114 -14.99 20.56 -15.56
CA GLN A 114 -14.14 19.62 -16.28
C GLN A 114 -12.76 19.56 -15.60
N CYS A 115 -12.35 18.35 -15.19
CA CYS A 115 -11.01 18.13 -14.65
C CYS A 115 -10.03 17.86 -15.80
N HIS A 116 -8.94 18.63 -15.88
CA HIS A 116 -7.85 18.40 -16.83
C HIS A 116 -6.52 18.86 -16.25
N LEU A 117 -5.48 18.01 -16.32
CA LEU A 117 -4.12 18.31 -15.82
C LEU A 117 -4.09 18.85 -14.37
N GLY A 118 -4.93 18.31 -13.50
CA GLY A 118 -5.02 18.73 -12.09
C GLY A 118 -5.67 20.09 -11.86
N ARG A 119 -6.40 20.60 -12.87
CA ARG A 119 -7.26 21.79 -12.78
C ARG A 119 -8.71 21.37 -12.92
N LEU A 120 -9.59 22.00 -12.15
CA LEU A 120 -11.03 21.82 -12.30
C LEU A 120 -11.62 23.15 -12.76
N THR A 121 -12.11 23.18 -14.00
CA THR A 121 -12.53 24.41 -14.65
C THR A 121 -14.00 24.31 -15.05
N ALA A 122 -14.78 25.35 -14.75
CA ALA A 122 -16.11 25.55 -15.28
C ALA A 122 -16.18 26.87 -16.08
N ARG A 123 -17.39 27.31 -16.41
CA ARG A 123 -17.61 28.51 -17.21
C ARG A 123 -17.09 29.77 -16.51
N ASP A 124 -17.38 29.89 -15.23
CA ASP A 124 -17.24 31.13 -14.46
C ASP A 124 -16.26 30.98 -13.27
N TRP A 125 -15.64 29.80 -13.10
CA TRP A 125 -14.69 29.56 -12.02
C TRP A 125 -13.61 28.51 -12.36
N GLU A 126 -12.49 28.54 -11.64
CA GLU A 126 -11.44 27.52 -11.71
C GLU A 126 -10.86 27.19 -10.32
N PHE A 127 -10.54 25.91 -10.11
CA PHE A 127 -9.63 25.44 -9.07
C PHE A 127 -8.31 24.94 -9.64
N ILE A 128 -7.20 25.34 -9.02
CA ILE A 128 -5.85 24.82 -9.28
C ILE A 128 -5.24 24.26 -8.00
N ASP A 129 -4.08 23.61 -8.14
CA ASP A 129 -3.33 23.05 -7.00
C ASP A 129 -4.24 22.17 -6.12
N ILE A 130 -4.94 21.23 -6.76
CA ILE A 130 -5.94 20.41 -6.07
C ILE A 130 -5.21 19.43 -5.14
N ARG A 131 -5.62 19.42 -3.87
CA ARG A 131 -5.07 18.62 -2.77
C ARG A 131 -6.12 17.72 -2.15
N MET A 132 -5.71 16.51 -1.80
CA MET A 132 -6.54 15.48 -1.19
C MET A 132 -5.80 14.85 0.01
N PRO A 133 -6.48 14.54 1.12
CA PRO A 133 -5.83 13.85 2.23
C PRO A 133 -5.40 12.44 1.81
N ARG A 134 -4.10 12.13 1.94
CA ARG A 134 -3.52 10.84 1.57
C ARG A 134 -4.28 9.67 2.19
N PHE A 135 -4.61 9.79 3.47
CA PHE A 135 -5.27 8.70 4.20
C PHE A 135 -6.67 8.37 3.64
N LEU A 136 -7.41 9.35 3.10
CA LEU A 136 -8.72 9.10 2.47
C LEU A 136 -8.54 8.37 1.14
N VAL A 137 -7.58 8.80 0.31
CA VAL A 137 -7.26 8.12 -0.94
C VAL A 137 -6.90 6.65 -0.66
N LYS A 138 -6.06 6.39 0.35
CA LYS A 138 -5.67 5.03 0.74
C LYS A 138 -6.77 4.23 1.44
N ALA A 139 -7.82 4.88 1.95
CA ALA A 139 -8.96 4.20 2.53
C ALA A 139 -9.89 3.64 1.44
N ILE A 140 -10.04 4.36 0.32
CA ILE A 140 -10.84 3.93 -0.84
C ILE A 140 -10.02 2.97 -1.71
N TRP A 141 -8.75 3.30 -1.98
CA TRP A 141 -7.81 2.48 -2.75
C TRP A 141 -6.62 2.06 -1.88
N PRO A 142 -6.76 0.99 -1.07
CA PRO A 142 -5.66 0.50 -0.25
C PRO A 142 -4.49 0.01 -1.11
N ASP A 143 -3.29 -0.01 -0.50
CA ASP A 143 -2.09 -0.54 -1.17
C ASP A 143 -2.38 -1.97 -1.64
N TYR A 144 -2.10 -2.25 -2.91
CA TYR A 144 -2.28 -3.59 -3.45
C TYR A 144 -1.23 -4.54 -2.86
N VAL A 145 -1.68 -5.50 -2.05
CA VAL A 145 -0.87 -6.61 -1.58
C VAL A 145 -1.16 -7.80 -2.47
N PRO A 146 -0.18 -8.30 -3.25
CA PRO A 146 -0.39 -9.49 -4.06
C PRO A 146 -0.83 -10.65 -3.16
N GLU A 147 -1.91 -11.34 -3.53
CA GLU A 147 -2.20 -12.64 -2.95
C GLU A 147 -0.97 -13.52 -3.18
N VAL A 148 -0.32 -13.95 -2.09
CA VAL A 148 0.67 -15.01 -2.12
C VAL A 148 -0.10 -16.28 -2.47
N ARG A 149 -0.27 -16.52 -3.77
CA ARG A 149 -0.73 -17.81 -4.25
C ARG A 149 0.36 -18.81 -3.91
N PRO A 150 0.09 -19.86 -3.11
CA PRO A 150 0.96 -21.02 -3.15
C PRO A 150 0.99 -21.48 -4.61
N ALA A 151 2.18 -21.75 -5.14
CA ALA A 151 2.38 -22.06 -6.55
C ALA A 151 1.37 -23.13 -7.00
N ALA A 152 0.69 -22.88 -8.12
CA ALA A 152 -0.34 -23.77 -8.66
C ALA A 152 0.19 -25.21 -8.72
N GLY A 153 -0.43 -26.10 -7.92
CA GLY A 153 0.03 -27.47 -7.67
C GLY A 153 -0.04 -27.94 -6.21
N THR A 154 -0.42 -27.08 -5.27
CA THR A 154 -0.45 -27.41 -3.83
C THR A 154 -1.86 -27.81 -3.34
N GLU A 155 -2.39 -28.92 -3.87
CA GLU A 155 -2.97 -29.94 -2.97
C GLU A 155 -1.85 -30.76 -2.28
N ALA A 156 -0.59 -30.52 -2.65
CA ALA A 156 0.53 -30.93 -1.83
C ALA A 156 0.42 -30.24 -0.46
N VAL A 157 0.27 -31.07 0.57
CA VAL A 157 0.55 -30.73 1.97
C VAL A 157 1.77 -29.79 1.99
N PRO A 158 1.71 -28.63 2.67
CA PRO A 158 2.87 -27.75 2.79
C PRO A 158 4.09 -28.60 3.12
N TYR A 159 5.15 -28.47 2.33
CA TYR A 159 6.37 -29.24 2.61
C TYR A 159 6.76 -28.97 4.05
N THR A 160 6.62 -30.01 4.87
CA THR A 160 7.00 -30.01 6.26
C THR A 160 8.10 -31.04 6.45
N THR A 161 8.84 -30.85 7.53
CA THR A 161 9.81 -31.83 8.01
C THR A 161 9.50 -32.07 9.48
N PRO A 162 9.91 -33.22 10.05
CA PRO A 162 9.75 -33.46 11.48
C PRO A 162 10.27 -32.30 12.35
N TYR A 163 11.34 -31.62 11.91
CA TYR A 163 11.88 -30.43 12.60
C TYR A 163 10.93 -29.23 12.56
N LEU A 164 10.29 -28.98 11.41
CA LEU A 164 9.33 -27.88 11.25
C LEU A 164 8.06 -28.15 12.07
N ASP A 165 7.56 -29.38 12.06
CA ASP A 165 6.40 -29.78 12.86
C ASP A 165 6.68 -29.64 14.35
N LEU A 166 7.89 -30.04 14.79
CA LEU A 166 8.30 -29.91 16.18
C LEU A 166 8.43 -28.45 16.63
N MET A 167 8.97 -27.58 15.77
CA MET A 167 9.05 -26.14 16.02
C MET A 167 7.66 -25.50 16.09
N GLN A 168 6.72 -25.91 15.24
CA GLN A 168 5.32 -25.45 15.30
C GLN A 168 4.64 -25.92 16.58
N ALA A 169 4.85 -27.18 16.99
CA ALA A 169 4.36 -27.71 18.25
C ALA A 169 4.92 -26.94 19.46
N ALA A 170 6.19 -26.54 19.44
CA ALA A 170 6.79 -25.69 20.46
C ALA A 170 6.10 -24.31 20.53
N ILE A 171 5.91 -23.65 19.37
CA ILE A 171 5.25 -22.34 19.29
C ILE A 171 3.84 -22.42 19.88
N ALA A 172 3.08 -23.45 19.52
CA ALA A 172 1.73 -23.67 20.04
C ALA A 172 1.73 -23.97 21.56
N LYS A 173 2.62 -24.84 22.03
CA LYS A 173 2.70 -25.25 23.45
C LYS A 173 3.10 -24.09 24.36
N PHE A 174 4.07 -23.28 23.95
CA PHE A 174 4.59 -22.17 24.75
C PHE A 174 3.89 -20.83 24.46
N GLY A 175 2.93 -20.80 23.53
CA GLY A 175 2.19 -19.58 23.18
C GLY A 175 3.10 -18.48 22.65
N ILE A 176 4.11 -18.83 21.85
CA ILE A 176 5.10 -17.87 21.36
C ILE A 176 4.40 -16.87 20.42
N THR A 177 4.45 -15.59 20.78
CA THR A 177 3.90 -14.47 20.03
C THR A 177 4.91 -13.34 19.96
N ALA A 178 4.68 -12.32 19.12
CA ALA A 178 5.59 -11.16 19.05
C ALA A 178 5.82 -10.45 20.40
N LYS A 179 4.92 -10.62 21.37
CA LYS A 179 5.01 -10.03 22.73
C LYS A 179 5.56 -11.00 23.78
N ASP A 180 5.46 -12.30 23.54
CA ASP A 180 5.93 -13.33 24.46
C ASP A 180 6.76 -14.37 23.71
N GLN A 181 8.06 -14.39 24.00
CA GLN A 181 9.06 -15.10 23.22
C GLN A 181 9.54 -16.40 23.88
N GLY A 182 9.03 -16.71 25.07
CA GLY A 182 9.52 -17.82 25.88
C GLY A 182 10.99 -17.65 26.31
N LYS A 183 11.38 -18.37 27.37
CA LYS A 183 12.79 -18.50 27.75
C LYS A 183 13.45 -19.57 26.88
N LYS A 184 14.65 -19.28 26.38
CA LYS A 184 15.40 -20.20 25.51
C LYS A 184 15.63 -21.54 26.19
N ASP A 185 16.08 -21.53 27.45
CA ASP A 185 16.41 -22.74 28.19
C ASP A 185 15.20 -23.68 28.32
N CYS A 186 14.02 -23.14 28.62
CA CYS A 186 12.78 -23.93 28.69
C CYS A 186 12.39 -24.56 27.35
N LEU A 187 12.71 -23.90 26.23
CA LEU A 187 12.45 -24.43 24.90
C LEU A 187 13.46 -25.53 24.54
N VAL A 188 14.73 -25.33 24.90
CA VAL A 188 15.79 -26.34 24.71
C VAL A 188 15.47 -27.60 25.51
N ASP A 189 15.14 -27.47 26.80
CA ASP A 189 14.76 -28.59 27.66
C ASP A 189 13.59 -29.36 27.04
N TRP A 190 12.57 -28.64 26.56
CA TRP A 190 11.43 -29.28 25.93
C TRP A 190 11.78 -30.03 24.63
N PHE A 191 12.64 -29.46 23.79
CA PHE A 191 13.09 -30.12 22.56
C PHE A 191 13.91 -31.37 22.83
N LEU A 192 14.72 -31.39 23.90
CA LEU A 192 15.51 -32.56 24.31
C LEU A 192 14.65 -33.74 24.77
N GLU A 193 13.42 -33.49 25.22
CA GLU A 193 12.44 -34.51 25.57
C GLU A 193 11.73 -35.12 24.34
N GLN A 194 12.01 -34.61 23.13
CA GLN A 194 11.34 -35.06 21.90
C GLN A 194 12.22 -36.04 21.11
N GLU A 195 11.56 -36.84 20.29
CA GLU A 195 12.18 -37.75 19.33
C GLU A 195 11.80 -37.35 17.90
N ILE A 196 12.77 -37.44 16.99
CA ILE A 196 12.56 -37.23 15.55
C ILE A 196 12.98 -38.51 14.85
N GLU A 197 12.05 -39.12 14.12
CA GLU A 197 12.29 -40.39 13.40
C GLU A 197 12.80 -41.53 14.31
N GLY A 198 12.48 -41.48 15.61
CA GLY A 198 12.90 -42.47 16.61
C GLY A 198 14.27 -42.19 17.24
N GLU A 199 14.91 -41.06 16.92
CA GLU A 199 16.14 -40.62 17.55
C GLU A 199 15.89 -39.42 18.49
N PRO A 200 16.54 -39.36 19.67
CA PRO A 200 16.43 -38.22 20.56
C PRO A 200 17.06 -36.97 19.93
N VAL A 201 16.40 -35.82 20.12
CA VAL A 201 16.92 -34.54 19.61
C VAL A 201 18.24 -34.20 20.30
N SER A 202 19.29 -33.92 19.52
CA SER A 202 20.58 -33.52 20.07
C SER A 202 20.57 -32.11 20.66
N ASN A 203 21.43 -31.85 21.65
CA ASN A 203 21.62 -30.52 22.25
C ASN A 203 21.82 -29.39 21.23
N LYS A 204 22.63 -29.62 20.19
CA LYS A 204 22.89 -28.60 19.17
C LYS A 204 21.64 -28.30 18.33
N LEU A 205 20.87 -29.32 18.03
CA LEU A 205 19.64 -29.19 17.26
C LEU A 205 18.54 -28.51 18.08
N ALA A 206 18.38 -28.90 19.34
CA ALA A 206 17.47 -28.24 20.28
C ALA A 206 17.80 -26.74 20.44
N ASP A 207 19.09 -26.40 20.59
CA ASP A 207 19.54 -25.00 20.69
C ASP A 207 19.24 -24.18 19.44
N ALA A 208 19.47 -24.78 18.26
CA ALA A 208 19.18 -24.15 16.98
C ALA A 208 17.67 -23.91 16.80
N MET A 209 16.83 -24.92 17.05
CA MET A 209 15.38 -24.80 16.94
C MET A 209 14.79 -23.80 17.93
N ALA A 210 15.22 -23.84 19.19
CA ALA A 210 14.83 -22.86 20.21
C ALA A 210 15.23 -21.42 19.85
N THR A 211 16.33 -21.26 19.10
CA THR A 211 16.74 -19.95 18.58
C THR A 211 15.83 -19.53 17.43
N LEU A 212 15.61 -20.39 16.43
CA LEU A 212 14.86 -20.08 15.22
C LEU A 212 13.39 -19.71 15.45
N ILE A 213 12.72 -20.33 16.44
CA ILE A 213 11.32 -20.02 16.76
C ILE A 213 11.13 -18.66 17.46
N ARG A 214 12.22 -18.04 17.94
CA ARG A 214 12.21 -16.75 18.62
C ARG A 214 12.62 -15.65 17.67
N LEU A 215 12.06 -14.45 17.85
CA LEU A 215 12.41 -13.26 17.11
C LEU A 215 13.88 -12.87 17.33
N PRO A 216 14.57 -12.35 16.31
CA PRO A 216 15.95 -11.88 16.43
C PRO A 216 16.16 -10.85 17.54
N SER A 217 15.14 -10.05 17.88
CA SER A 217 15.17 -9.09 18.98
C SER A 217 15.26 -9.75 20.36
N ALA A 218 14.66 -10.92 20.55
CA ALA A 218 14.64 -11.67 21.80
C ALA A 218 15.84 -12.61 21.98
N GLN A 219 16.60 -12.82 20.90
CA GLN A 219 17.84 -13.60 20.89
C GLN A 219 19.05 -12.77 21.37
N ARG A 220 18.96 -11.44 21.33
CA ARG A 220 20.03 -10.56 21.82
C ARG A 220 20.03 -10.59 23.35
N GLY A 221 20.95 -11.35 23.94
CA GLY A 221 21.24 -11.29 25.37
C GLY A 221 21.49 -9.83 25.78
N GLY A 222 21.01 -9.44 26.97
CA GLY A 222 20.99 -8.07 27.49
C GLY A 222 22.37 -7.45 27.79
N ALA A 223 23.29 -7.45 26.84
CA ALA A 223 24.60 -6.82 26.96
C ALA A 223 24.85 -5.78 25.85
N LYS A 224 25.06 -4.53 26.31
CA LYS A 224 25.59 -3.35 25.61
C LYS A 224 24.77 -2.76 24.47
N ARG A 225 23.80 -1.92 24.83
CA ARG A 225 23.71 -0.60 24.17
C ARG A 225 25.02 0.12 24.46
N VAL A 226 26.00 0.04 23.56
CA VAL A 226 27.09 1.01 23.54
C VAL A 226 26.44 2.33 23.12
N LEU A 227 25.96 3.10 24.10
CA LEU A 227 25.86 4.53 23.95
C LEU A 227 27.31 5.01 23.72
N GLY A 228 27.63 5.34 22.46
CA GLY A 228 28.84 6.10 22.16
C GLY A 228 28.81 7.41 22.95
N PRO A 229 29.98 7.96 23.33
CA PRO A 229 30.03 9.14 24.18
C PRO A 229 29.32 10.31 23.51
N ASP A 230 28.36 10.89 24.22
CA ASP A 230 27.63 12.08 23.81
C ASP A 230 28.55 13.30 23.98
N LEU A 231 29.11 13.79 22.87
CA LEU A 231 30.05 14.91 22.82
C LEU A 231 29.38 16.30 22.90
N ARG A 232 28.29 16.45 23.67
CA ARG A 232 27.51 17.69 23.72
C ARG A 232 27.31 18.33 25.09
N GLN A 233 28.23 18.11 26.03
CA GLN A 233 28.32 18.98 27.20
C GLN A 233 29.77 19.25 27.60
N THR A 234 30.40 20.22 26.93
CA THR A 234 31.39 21.15 27.52
C THR A 234 31.63 22.27 26.52
N GLY A 235 31.29 23.50 26.89
CA GLY A 235 31.48 24.72 26.10
C GLY A 235 30.36 25.70 26.33
#